data_AF-A0A3A8E9M9-F1
#
_entry.id   AF-A0A3A8E9M9-F1
#
_cell.length_a   1.000
_cell.length_b   1.000
_cell.length_c   1.000
_cell.angle_alpha   90.00
_cell.angle_beta   90.00
_cell.angle_gamma   90.00
#
_symmetry.space_group_name_H-M   'P 1'
#
loop_
_entity.id
_entity.type
_entity.pdbx_description
1 polymer ?
#
loop_
_entity_poly.entity_id
_entity_poly.type
_entity_poly.pdbx_seq_one_letter_code
_entity_poly.pdbx_strand_id
1 'polypeptide(L)'
;MQLDPSLSLQTSLSAIDDLSNANKYIEEILKHICIDSLGVLVDEERKNIIFVLLKNKSPESFFRIILNYDDTLTFVRRLLAKKISIYARFLQGHIIDAHTLHDFEKLKETWNLTSSQESEVKDVDFVPRKIPKQKPNPVNQLEYFIKRIFDFEHLTGRGNDLSEKDKNQIYLSSHGRCMFKGCGAKLNIDEITGFEGTYGVLAHNVAASENSTRGIPFFSYQLSDDPTNILLLCEKHHRLIDKVAGAEYTASRLSQMRSNFTAQCEDLLDSLSFTPMPVYLFFWPVNRNIPQSPSRRDIASCLLPLKSILHKDKTLIHEPLPAHLRASADEFYKKYFLEEFEVQTEQLLRETKFDDKRVAIFGFGPMPCLIALGSKLGNKGKFIPMLMYRDGSCWMWPDLICTTKAYEINNFSEIEDCTEITIRLNLTADPETSKNKAVELGHPVINITAKPEYMGNGAIRNPERGLSFMQDIHALFHSLTDKGITKIHVLPCASNAACIWFGQAFDLHHPEMVIYDYLNNSMVPRLQIRNNGSKNEIAVI
;
A
#
# COMPACT_ATOMS: atom_id res chain seq x y z
N MET A 1 15.53 -3.14 -32.64
CA MET A 1 15.29 -3.70 -33.99
C MET A 1 14.19 -4.73 -33.82
N GLN A 2 13.01 -4.53 -34.41
CA GLN A 2 11.90 -5.48 -34.29
C GLN A 2 12.30 -6.75 -35.05
N LEU A 3 12.24 -7.91 -34.41
CA LEU A 3 12.46 -9.17 -35.11
C LEU A 3 11.43 -9.31 -36.24
N ASP A 4 11.81 -10.01 -37.30
CA ASP A 4 10.86 -10.47 -38.30
C ASP A 4 9.71 -11.22 -37.57
N PRO A 5 8.43 -10.84 -37.77
CA PRO A 5 7.30 -11.52 -37.14
C PRO A 5 7.28 -13.03 -37.36
N SER A 6 7.88 -13.52 -38.46
CA SER A 6 8.01 -14.96 -38.73
C SER A 6 9.00 -15.69 -37.80
N LEU A 7 9.95 -14.96 -37.18
CA LEU A 7 10.91 -15.50 -36.20
C LEU A 7 10.36 -15.50 -34.76
N SER A 8 9.44 -14.60 -34.42
CA SER A 8 8.76 -14.61 -33.12
C SER A 8 7.50 -15.48 -33.10
N LEU A 9 6.89 -15.75 -34.26
CA LEU A 9 5.63 -16.48 -34.36
C LEU A 9 5.62 -17.52 -35.49
N GLN A 10 6.51 -18.51 -35.40
CA GLN A 10 6.56 -19.61 -36.36
C GLN A 10 5.30 -20.50 -36.33
N THR A 11 4.52 -20.44 -35.25
CA THR A 11 3.21 -21.11 -35.16
C THR A 11 2.21 -20.70 -36.25
N SER A 12 2.40 -19.53 -36.88
CA SER A 12 1.64 -19.06 -38.04
C SER A 12 1.99 -19.77 -39.36
N LEU A 13 3.08 -20.53 -39.37
CA LEU A 13 3.58 -21.31 -40.49
C LEU A 13 3.39 -22.82 -40.25
N SER A 14 3.64 -23.61 -41.29
CA SER A 14 3.76 -25.07 -41.16
C SER A 14 4.86 -25.42 -40.16
N ALA A 15 4.59 -26.40 -39.31
CA ALA A 15 5.53 -26.86 -38.29
C ALA A 15 6.83 -27.38 -38.93
N ILE A 16 7.95 -27.19 -38.23
CA ILE A 16 9.27 -27.58 -38.73
C ILE A 16 9.42 -29.11 -38.61
N ASP A 17 9.58 -29.79 -39.72
CA ASP A 17 9.57 -31.26 -39.83
C ASP A 17 10.97 -31.89 -39.99
N ASP A 18 12.02 -31.07 -40.00
CA ASP A 18 13.42 -31.51 -40.14
C ASP A 18 14.31 -30.93 -39.03
N LEU A 19 15.19 -31.78 -38.47
CA LEU A 19 16.08 -31.41 -37.37
C LEU A 19 17.09 -30.32 -37.79
N SER A 20 17.60 -30.34 -39.03
CA SER A 20 18.52 -29.31 -39.52
C SER A 20 17.83 -27.95 -39.57
N ASN A 21 16.58 -27.91 -40.05
CA ASN A 21 15.78 -26.69 -40.13
C ASN A 21 15.40 -26.17 -38.73
N ALA A 22 15.01 -27.04 -37.79
CA ALA A 22 14.70 -26.62 -36.42
C ALA A 22 15.92 -26.00 -35.73
N ASN A 23 17.09 -26.59 -35.96
CA ASN A 23 18.36 -26.07 -35.46
C ASN A 23 18.74 -24.71 -36.07
N LYS A 24 18.61 -24.54 -37.39
CA LYS A 24 18.86 -23.26 -38.07
C LYS A 24 17.92 -22.18 -37.58
N TYR A 25 16.63 -22.51 -37.40
CA TYR A 25 15.62 -21.59 -36.88
C TYR A 25 16.01 -21.06 -35.50
N ILE A 26 16.39 -21.94 -34.57
CA ILE A 26 16.83 -21.51 -33.24
C ILE A 26 18.14 -20.73 -33.28
N GLU A 27 19.13 -21.16 -34.06
CA GLU A 27 20.38 -20.42 -34.21
C GLU A 27 20.15 -19.00 -34.71
N GLU A 28 19.20 -18.81 -35.62
CA GLU A 28 18.84 -17.48 -36.12
C GLU A 28 18.19 -16.63 -35.02
N ILE A 29 17.21 -17.16 -34.29
CA ILE A 29 16.58 -16.41 -33.19
C ILE A 29 17.59 -16.00 -32.13
N LEU A 30 18.50 -16.90 -31.75
CA LEU A 30 19.52 -16.66 -30.73
C LEU A 30 20.52 -15.56 -31.10
N LYS A 31 20.61 -15.15 -32.38
CA LYS A 31 21.40 -13.97 -32.78
C LYS A 31 20.74 -12.66 -32.37
N HIS A 32 19.41 -12.66 -32.19
CA HIS A 32 18.61 -11.46 -31.97
C HIS A 32 17.98 -11.40 -30.57
N ILE A 33 17.73 -12.55 -29.94
CA ILE A 33 17.07 -12.66 -28.63
C ILE A 33 17.95 -13.43 -27.65
N CYS A 34 18.14 -12.87 -26.46
CA CYS A 34 18.73 -13.58 -25.33
C CYS A 34 17.62 -14.36 -24.59
N ILE A 35 17.77 -15.66 -24.51
CA ILE A 35 16.82 -16.58 -23.86
C ILE A 35 17.52 -17.33 -22.72
N ASP A 36 16.75 -17.69 -21.70
CA ASP A 36 17.23 -18.51 -20.57
C ASP A 36 16.47 -19.83 -20.41
N SER A 37 15.30 -19.96 -21.04
CA SER A 37 14.45 -21.12 -20.87
C SER A 37 13.67 -21.50 -22.14
N LEU A 38 13.34 -22.78 -22.25
CA LEU A 38 12.47 -23.37 -23.24
C LEU A 38 11.17 -23.81 -22.54
N GLY A 39 10.05 -23.22 -22.95
CA GLY A 39 8.72 -23.65 -22.60
C GLY A 39 8.20 -24.73 -23.53
N VAL A 40 7.38 -25.65 -23.00
CA VAL A 40 6.55 -26.58 -23.78
C VAL A 40 5.12 -26.43 -23.30
N LEU A 41 4.23 -25.95 -24.15
CA LEU A 41 2.81 -25.75 -23.86
C LEU A 41 1.98 -26.81 -24.59
N VAL A 42 1.15 -27.52 -23.84
CA VAL A 42 0.21 -28.52 -24.36
C VAL A 42 -1.21 -28.11 -24.04
N ASP A 43 -2.14 -28.29 -24.98
CA ASP A 43 -3.57 -28.00 -24.77
C ASP A 43 -4.39 -29.18 -24.24
N GLU A 44 -5.63 -28.91 -23.81
CA GLU A 44 -6.54 -29.92 -23.22
C GLU A 44 -6.71 -31.16 -24.11
N GLU A 45 -6.89 -30.96 -25.41
CA GLU A 45 -7.06 -32.05 -26.37
C GLU A 45 -5.75 -32.74 -26.74
N ARG A 46 -4.60 -32.18 -26.34
CA ARG A 46 -3.26 -32.69 -26.64
C ARG A 46 -2.98 -32.74 -28.14
N LYS A 47 -3.61 -31.83 -28.89
CA LYS A 47 -3.45 -31.69 -30.34
C LYS A 47 -2.45 -30.59 -30.70
N ASN A 48 -2.16 -29.71 -29.75
CA ASN A 48 -1.20 -28.62 -29.92
C ASN A 48 -0.05 -28.81 -28.93
N ILE A 49 1.15 -29.04 -29.44
CA ILE A 49 2.40 -28.97 -28.68
C ILE A 49 3.18 -27.77 -29.21
N ILE A 50 3.30 -26.73 -28.39
CA ILE A 50 3.92 -25.47 -28.77
C ILE A 50 5.18 -25.29 -27.94
N PHE A 51 6.31 -25.07 -28.60
CA PHE A 51 7.54 -24.72 -27.95
C PHE A 51 7.65 -23.20 -27.83
N VAL A 52 8.13 -22.72 -26.69
CA VAL A 52 8.18 -21.30 -26.34
C VAL A 52 9.60 -20.94 -25.95
N LEU A 53 10.21 -19.94 -26.58
CA LEU A 53 11.48 -19.40 -26.10
C LEU A 53 11.20 -18.32 -25.08
N LEU A 54 11.86 -18.40 -23.93
CA LEU A 54 11.57 -17.57 -22.77
C LEU A 54 12.79 -16.75 -22.34
N LYS A 55 12.51 -15.54 -21.86
CA LYS A 55 13.46 -14.70 -21.13
C LYS A 55 12.80 -14.24 -19.83
N ASN A 56 13.38 -14.56 -18.68
CA ASN A 56 12.82 -14.25 -17.36
C ASN A 56 11.34 -14.70 -17.24
N LYS A 57 11.02 -15.92 -17.70
CA LYS A 57 9.67 -16.50 -17.82
C LYS A 57 8.68 -15.79 -18.77
N SER A 58 9.10 -14.72 -19.45
CA SER A 58 8.30 -14.05 -20.49
C SER A 58 8.51 -14.72 -21.86
N PRO A 59 7.44 -15.01 -22.62
CA PRO A 59 7.54 -15.48 -24.01
C PRO A 59 8.17 -14.45 -24.94
N GLU A 60 9.13 -14.92 -25.74
CA GLU A 60 9.82 -14.15 -26.79
C GLU A 60 9.59 -14.73 -28.19
N SER A 61 9.38 -16.04 -28.31
CA SER A 61 9.05 -16.69 -29.57
C SER A 61 8.23 -17.96 -29.34
N PHE A 62 7.32 -18.26 -30.27
CA PHE A 62 6.53 -19.50 -30.28
C PHE A 62 6.79 -20.27 -31.59
N PHE A 63 6.95 -21.59 -31.48
CA PHE A 63 7.20 -22.45 -32.63
C PHE A 63 6.66 -23.87 -32.43
N ARG A 64 6.49 -24.60 -33.53
CA ARG A 64 6.05 -25.99 -33.58
C ARG A 64 7.03 -26.80 -34.40
N ILE A 65 7.29 -28.01 -33.93
CA ILE A 65 8.13 -28.99 -34.62
C ILE A 65 7.36 -30.31 -34.77
N ILE A 66 7.63 -31.04 -35.85
CA ILE A 66 7.11 -32.39 -36.10
C ILE A 66 8.33 -33.28 -36.37
N LEU A 67 9.11 -33.51 -35.32
CA LEU A 67 10.27 -34.41 -35.36
C LEU A 67 9.89 -35.76 -34.75
N ASN A 68 10.64 -36.80 -35.09
CA ASN A 68 10.52 -38.08 -34.37
C ASN A 68 11.05 -37.93 -32.92
N TYR A 69 10.86 -38.98 -32.11
CA TYR A 69 11.27 -39.00 -30.71
C TYR A 69 12.77 -38.69 -30.52
N ASP A 70 13.64 -39.37 -31.26
CA ASP A 70 15.09 -39.23 -31.13
C ASP A 70 15.57 -37.83 -31.55
N ASP A 71 15.08 -37.33 -32.68
CA ASP A 71 15.39 -35.99 -33.19
C ASP A 71 14.90 -34.89 -32.24
N THR A 72 13.73 -35.08 -31.62
CA THR A 72 13.20 -34.15 -30.60
C THR A 72 14.12 -34.12 -29.38
N LEU A 73 14.56 -35.27 -28.89
CA LEU A 73 15.51 -35.34 -27.78
C LEU A 73 16.84 -34.68 -28.12
N THR A 74 17.38 -34.95 -29.32
CA THR A 74 18.61 -34.33 -29.79
C THR A 74 18.48 -32.81 -29.87
N PHE A 75 17.35 -32.31 -30.39
CA PHE A 75 17.06 -30.89 -30.45
C PHE A 75 17.00 -30.25 -29.06
N VAL A 76 16.25 -30.85 -28.12
CA VAL A 76 16.08 -30.31 -26.77
C VAL A 76 17.38 -30.37 -25.96
N ARG A 77 18.13 -31.48 -26.02
CA ARG A 77 19.45 -31.61 -25.36
C ARG A 77 20.45 -30.57 -25.85
N ARG A 78 20.41 -30.23 -27.14
CA ARG A 78 21.23 -29.16 -27.69
C ARG A 78 20.93 -27.80 -27.06
N LEU A 79 19.67 -27.53 -26.71
CA LEU A 79 19.28 -26.31 -26.00
C LEU A 79 19.75 -26.34 -24.55
N LEU A 80 19.56 -27.46 -23.85
CA LEU A 80 20.06 -27.64 -22.48
C LEU A 80 21.58 -27.42 -22.38
N ALA A 81 22.35 -27.87 -23.38
CA ALA A 81 23.81 -27.65 -23.43
C ALA A 81 24.20 -26.16 -23.46
N LYS A 82 23.26 -25.26 -23.83
CA LYS A 82 23.44 -23.80 -23.76
C LYS A 82 23.01 -23.21 -22.41
N LYS A 83 22.82 -24.03 -21.37
CA LYS A 83 22.32 -23.65 -20.04
C LYS A 83 20.89 -23.10 -20.06
N ILE A 84 20.08 -23.56 -21.00
CA ILE A 84 18.66 -23.22 -21.10
C ILE A 84 17.89 -24.19 -20.20
N SER A 85 17.01 -23.70 -19.32
CA SER A 85 16.11 -24.56 -18.52
C SER A 85 14.85 -24.96 -19.30
N ILE A 86 14.20 -26.07 -18.95
CA ILE A 86 12.94 -26.48 -19.61
C ILE A 86 11.78 -26.40 -18.62
N TYR A 87 10.69 -25.76 -19.05
CA TYR A 87 9.44 -25.69 -18.31
C TYR A 87 8.30 -26.23 -19.15
N ALA A 88 7.64 -27.27 -18.68
CA ALA A 88 6.41 -27.76 -19.29
C ALA A 88 5.22 -27.03 -18.66
N ARG A 89 4.21 -26.68 -19.47
CA ARG A 89 2.91 -26.18 -19.03
C ARG A 89 1.77 -26.88 -19.76
N PHE A 90 0.64 -27.04 -19.08
CA PHE A 90 -0.57 -27.61 -19.65
C PHE A 90 -1.74 -26.63 -19.54
N LEU A 91 -2.52 -26.48 -20.60
CA LEU A 91 -3.70 -25.64 -20.66
C LEU A 91 -4.95 -26.46 -20.41
N GLN A 92 -5.25 -26.70 -19.13
CA GLN A 92 -6.47 -27.41 -18.76
C GLN A 92 -7.73 -26.56 -19.00
N GLY A 93 -8.74 -27.18 -19.61
CA GLY A 93 -10.08 -26.63 -19.82
C GLY A 93 -10.20 -25.68 -21.02
N HIS A 94 -9.13 -25.49 -21.79
CA HIS A 94 -9.15 -24.68 -23.00
C HIS A 94 -8.40 -25.38 -24.14
N ILE A 95 -8.86 -25.13 -25.36
CA ILE A 95 -8.26 -25.64 -26.59
C ILE A 95 -7.64 -24.46 -27.34
N ILE A 96 -6.42 -24.65 -27.85
CA ILE A 96 -5.77 -23.62 -28.66
C ILE A 96 -6.28 -23.74 -30.09
N ASP A 97 -7.05 -22.74 -30.52
CA ASP A 97 -7.58 -22.68 -31.89
C ASP A 97 -6.61 -22.04 -32.88
N ALA A 98 -6.95 -22.09 -34.17
CA ALA A 98 -6.10 -21.54 -35.24
C ALA A 98 -5.91 -20.02 -35.10
N HIS A 99 -6.91 -19.29 -34.59
CA HIS A 99 -6.76 -17.86 -34.34
C HIS A 99 -5.68 -17.63 -33.27
N THR A 100 -5.73 -18.37 -32.17
CA THR A 100 -4.77 -18.26 -31.07
C THR A 100 -3.38 -18.63 -31.57
N LEU A 101 -3.22 -19.69 -32.36
CA LEU A 101 -1.92 -20.08 -32.93
C LEU A 101 -1.28 -18.97 -33.80
N HIS A 102 -2.08 -18.13 -34.43
CA HIS A 102 -1.60 -17.07 -35.33
C HIS A 102 -1.49 -15.70 -34.63
N ASP A 103 -1.62 -15.65 -33.30
CA ASP A 103 -1.60 -14.42 -32.52
C ASP A 103 -0.64 -14.54 -31.33
N PHE A 104 0.45 -13.77 -31.38
CA PHE A 104 1.50 -13.80 -30.36
C PHE A 104 0.98 -13.39 -28.97
N GLU A 105 0.14 -12.34 -28.90
CA GLU A 105 -0.33 -11.84 -27.61
C GLU A 105 -1.32 -12.83 -26.99
N LYS A 106 -2.17 -13.49 -27.79
CA LYS A 106 -3.05 -14.56 -27.28
C LYS A 106 -2.27 -15.79 -26.79
N LEU A 107 -1.20 -16.19 -27.49
CA LEU A 107 -0.33 -17.27 -27.01
C LEU A 107 0.40 -16.88 -25.73
N LYS A 108 0.81 -15.63 -25.61
CA LYS A 108 1.43 -15.09 -24.39
C LYS A 108 0.46 -15.06 -23.22
N GLU A 109 -0.78 -14.63 -23.43
CA GLU A 109 -1.85 -14.72 -22.44
C GLU A 109 -2.08 -16.18 -22.01
N THR A 110 -2.17 -17.10 -22.98
CA THR A 110 -2.33 -18.54 -22.75
C THR A 110 -1.17 -19.13 -21.92
N TRP A 111 0.07 -18.74 -22.25
CA TRP A 111 1.24 -19.12 -21.47
C TRP A 111 1.11 -18.62 -20.03
N ASN A 112 0.77 -17.36 -19.82
CA ASN A 112 0.64 -16.78 -18.48
C ASN A 112 -0.47 -17.42 -17.64
N LEU A 113 -1.60 -17.77 -18.26
CA LEU A 113 -2.73 -18.48 -17.62
C LEU A 113 -2.36 -19.88 -17.09
N THR A 114 -1.31 -20.50 -17.64
CA THR A 114 -0.87 -21.86 -17.28
C THR A 114 0.32 -21.88 -16.31
N SER A 115 0.71 -20.73 -15.77
CA SER A 115 1.85 -20.60 -14.84
C SER A 115 1.73 -21.45 -13.57
N SER A 116 0.51 -21.77 -13.13
CA SER A 116 0.27 -22.66 -11.99
C SER A 116 0.24 -24.15 -12.34
N GLN A 117 0.33 -24.47 -13.62
CA GLN A 117 0.36 -25.83 -14.18
C GLN A 117 1.76 -26.07 -14.78
N GLU A 118 2.80 -25.66 -14.07
CA GLU A 118 4.20 -25.67 -14.52
C GLU A 118 5.00 -26.79 -13.84
N SER A 119 5.93 -27.38 -14.57
CA SER A 119 6.93 -28.30 -14.01
C SER A 119 8.25 -28.13 -14.74
N GLU A 120 9.35 -28.02 -13.98
CA GLU A 120 10.70 -28.00 -14.53
C GLU A 120 11.11 -29.41 -14.96
N VAL A 121 11.57 -29.55 -16.21
CA VAL A 121 12.05 -30.82 -16.78
C VAL A 121 13.57 -30.79 -16.86
N LYS A 122 14.25 -31.74 -16.20
CA LYS A 122 15.71 -31.84 -16.16
C LYS A 122 16.19 -33.06 -16.96
N ASP A 123 17.38 -32.96 -17.56
CA ASP A 123 18.05 -34.12 -18.18
C ASP A 123 18.86 -34.86 -17.11
N VAL A 124 18.15 -35.46 -16.16
CA VAL A 124 18.72 -36.21 -15.02
C VAL A 124 17.91 -37.48 -14.81
N ASP A 125 18.56 -38.48 -14.25
CA ASP A 125 17.87 -39.70 -13.81
C ASP A 125 16.94 -39.36 -12.66
N PHE A 126 15.71 -39.83 -12.78
CA PHE A 126 14.72 -39.79 -11.72
C PHE A 126 13.96 -41.10 -11.68
N VAL A 127 13.23 -41.28 -10.59
CA VAL A 127 12.34 -42.42 -10.44
C VAL A 127 10.91 -41.91 -10.63
N PRO A 128 10.22 -42.26 -11.74
CA PRO A 128 8.81 -41.93 -11.93
C PRO A 128 8.01 -42.44 -10.74
N ARG A 129 7.37 -41.51 -10.02
CA ARG A 129 6.72 -41.81 -8.75
C ARG A 129 5.36 -42.49 -9.02
N LYS A 130 5.27 -43.77 -8.61
CA LYS A 130 4.12 -44.71 -8.64
C LYS A 130 3.44 -44.93 -10.00
N ILE A 131 3.82 -46.04 -10.65
CA ILE A 131 2.91 -46.86 -11.48
C ILE A 131 2.58 -48.13 -10.66
N PRO A 132 1.31 -48.47 -10.37
CA PRO A 132 0.93 -49.53 -9.43
C PRO A 132 1.41 -50.96 -9.74
N LYS A 133 2.15 -51.20 -10.83
CA LYS A 133 2.41 -52.55 -11.37
C LYS A 133 3.87 -52.86 -11.71
N GLN A 134 4.81 -51.94 -11.57
CA GLN A 134 6.23 -52.20 -11.87
C GLN A 134 7.15 -51.64 -10.78
N LYS A 135 8.24 -52.37 -10.47
CA LYS A 135 9.34 -51.81 -9.67
C LYS A 135 9.87 -50.56 -10.41
N PRO A 136 9.98 -49.41 -9.74
CA PRO A 136 10.46 -48.22 -10.42
C PRO A 136 11.93 -48.42 -10.81
N ASN A 137 12.20 -48.49 -12.12
CA ASN A 137 13.56 -48.34 -12.62
C ASN A 137 13.82 -46.84 -12.79
N PRO A 138 15.01 -46.33 -12.42
CA PRO A 138 15.42 -45.00 -12.82
C PRO A 138 15.29 -44.85 -14.33
N VAL A 139 14.67 -43.75 -14.77
CA VAL A 139 14.65 -43.32 -16.16
C VAL A 139 15.07 -41.85 -16.19
N ASN A 140 15.53 -41.37 -17.34
CA ASN A 140 15.83 -39.97 -17.50
C ASN A 140 14.53 -39.13 -17.53
N GLN A 141 14.48 -38.01 -16.80
CA GLN A 141 13.26 -37.20 -16.68
C GLN A 141 12.87 -36.50 -17.98
N LEU A 142 13.85 -36.04 -18.77
CA LEU A 142 13.59 -35.46 -20.08
C LEU A 142 13.04 -36.52 -21.05
N GLU A 143 13.69 -37.68 -21.14
CA GLU A 143 13.22 -38.79 -21.98
C GLU A 143 11.81 -39.24 -21.60
N TYR A 144 11.55 -39.37 -20.31
CA TYR A 144 10.22 -39.66 -19.79
C TYR A 144 9.23 -38.58 -20.22
N PHE A 145 9.52 -37.29 -20.00
CA PHE A 145 8.63 -36.20 -20.37
C PHE A 145 8.33 -36.20 -21.88
N ILE A 146 9.35 -36.28 -22.74
CA ILE A 146 9.18 -36.30 -24.19
C ILE A 146 8.31 -37.49 -24.60
N LYS A 147 8.54 -38.69 -24.05
CA LYS A 147 7.68 -39.84 -24.30
C LYS A 147 6.22 -39.57 -23.89
N ARG A 148 6.00 -38.94 -22.74
CA ARG A 148 4.65 -38.62 -22.23
C ARG A 148 3.87 -37.65 -23.13
N ILE A 149 4.54 -36.68 -23.74
CA ILE A 149 3.91 -35.74 -24.68
C ILE A 149 3.79 -36.29 -26.11
N PHE A 150 4.45 -37.41 -26.45
CA PHE A 150 4.24 -38.12 -27.72
C PHE A 150 3.09 -39.12 -27.62
N ASP A 151 3.06 -39.91 -26.55
CA ASP A 151 2.12 -41.02 -26.42
C ASP A 151 0.78 -40.59 -25.79
N PHE A 152 0.79 -39.55 -24.95
CA PHE A 152 -0.36 -39.02 -24.20
C PHE A 152 -1.21 -40.06 -23.43
N GLU A 153 -0.63 -41.23 -23.13
CA GLU A 153 -1.30 -42.30 -22.39
C GLU A 153 -1.63 -41.89 -20.95
N HIS A 154 -2.88 -42.11 -20.52
CA HIS A 154 -3.25 -41.92 -19.11
C HIS A 154 -2.73 -43.07 -18.26
N LEU A 155 -2.00 -42.74 -17.20
CA LEU A 155 -1.55 -43.70 -16.21
C LEU A 155 -2.63 -43.91 -15.14
N THR A 156 -2.75 -45.15 -14.68
CA THR A 156 -3.59 -45.48 -13.53
C THR A 156 -2.82 -45.24 -12.23
N GLY A 157 -3.46 -44.65 -11.23
CA GLY A 157 -2.89 -44.43 -9.89
C GLY A 157 -2.98 -42.97 -9.44
N ARG A 158 -2.49 -42.71 -8.23
CA ARG A 158 -2.39 -41.38 -7.62
C ARG A 158 -0.93 -41.10 -7.28
N GLY A 159 -0.52 -39.84 -7.40
CA GLY A 159 0.75 -39.31 -6.91
C GLY A 159 0.89 -39.41 -5.39
N ASN A 160 1.93 -38.77 -4.87
CA ASN A 160 2.28 -38.80 -3.46
C ASN A 160 1.22 -38.10 -2.60
N ASP A 161 1.15 -38.53 -1.34
CA ASP A 161 0.42 -37.81 -0.31
C ASP A 161 1.27 -36.64 0.22
N LEU A 162 0.62 -35.56 0.61
CA LEU A 162 1.26 -34.40 1.25
C LEU A 162 1.91 -34.80 2.57
N SER A 163 3.15 -34.33 2.80
CA SER A 163 3.77 -34.47 4.13
C SER A 163 3.10 -33.55 5.16
N GLU A 164 3.32 -33.79 6.44
CA GLU A 164 2.81 -32.89 7.50
C GLU A 164 3.37 -31.46 7.37
N LYS A 165 4.62 -31.32 6.92
CA LYS A 165 5.22 -30.02 6.62
C LYS A 165 4.44 -29.27 5.53
N ASP A 166 4.06 -29.98 4.47
CA ASP A 166 3.32 -29.42 3.33
C ASP A 166 1.90 -29.01 3.73
N LYS A 167 1.22 -29.84 4.52
CA LYS A 167 -0.10 -29.52 5.11
C LYS A 167 -0.02 -28.26 5.97
N ASN A 168 0.99 -28.14 6.83
CA ASN A 168 1.19 -26.96 7.66
C ASN A 168 1.37 -25.68 6.84
N GLN A 169 2.10 -25.74 5.72
CA GLN A 169 2.24 -24.60 4.82
C GLN A 169 0.88 -24.18 4.20
N ILE A 170 0.02 -25.15 3.89
CA ILE A 170 -1.32 -24.87 3.37
C ILE A 170 -2.21 -24.24 4.46
N TYR A 171 -2.17 -24.76 5.69
CA TYR A 171 -2.91 -24.18 6.81
C TYR A 171 -2.47 -22.76 7.16
N LEU A 172 -1.15 -22.49 7.11
CA LEU A 172 -0.61 -21.14 7.32
C LEU A 172 -1.07 -20.17 6.22
N SER A 173 -0.88 -20.54 4.95
CA SER A 173 -1.27 -19.69 3.82
C SER A 173 -2.79 -19.49 3.66
N SER A 174 -3.60 -20.39 4.21
CA SER A 174 -5.06 -20.23 4.23
C SER A 174 -5.59 -19.53 5.48
N HIS A 175 -4.73 -19.30 6.49
CA HIS A 175 -5.10 -18.83 7.82
C HIS A 175 -6.27 -19.62 8.44
N GLY A 176 -6.33 -20.93 8.18
CA GLY A 176 -7.40 -21.82 8.65
C GLY A 176 -8.78 -21.48 8.08
N ARG A 177 -8.86 -20.82 6.91
CA ARG A 177 -10.11 -20.40 6.28
C ARG A 177 -10.31 -21.02 4.90
N CYS A 178 -11.58 -21.16 4.52
CA CYS A 178 -11.96 -21.62 3.20
C CYS A 178 -11.51 -20.64 2.12
N MET A 179 -10.64 -21.11 1.22
CA MET A 179 -10.04 -20.32 0.14
C MET A 179 -10.99 -20.11 -1.05
N PHE A 180 -12.23 -20.62 -0.98
CA PHE A 180 -13.21 -20.41 -2.04
C PHE A 180 -13.58 -18.93 -2.14
N LYS A 181 -13.60 -18.38 -3.36
CA LYS A 181 -13.92 -16.96 -3.61
C LYS A 181 -15.23 -16.56 -2.94
N GLY A 182 -15.15 -15.63 -1.98
CA GLY A 182 -16.31 -15.11 -1.24
C GLY A 182 -16.79 -15.95 -0.06
N CYS A 183 -16.13 -17.05 0.29
CA CYS A 183 -16.51 -17.88 1.45
C CYS A 183 -15.81 -17.47 2.74
N GLY A 184 -14.49 -17.68 2.85
CA GLY A 184 -13.71 -17.31 4.03
C GLY A 184 -14.12 -17.98 5.35
N ALA A 185 -14.98 -19.01 5.35
CA ALA A 185 -15.44 -19.68 6.57
C ALA A 185 -14.26 -20.19 7.41
N LYS A 186 -14.36 -20.11 8.74
CA LYS A 186 -13.36 -20.68 9.67
C LYS A 186 -13.44 -22.20 9.63
N LEU A 187 -12.30 -22.86 9.50
CA LEU A 187 -12.21 -24.32 9.35
C LEU A 187 -11.46 -25.00 10.51
N ASN A 188 -11.19 -24.25 11.57
CA ASN A 188 -10.56 -24.72 12.79
C ASN A 188 -11.55 -24.91 13.96
N ILE A 189 -12.84 -24.64 13.74
CA ILE A 189 -13.89 -24.68 14.77
C ILE A 189 -15.25 -24.98 14.12
N ASP A 190 -16.08 -25.76 14.80
CA ASP A 190 -17.51 -25.82 14.49
C ASP A 190 -18.22 -24.62 15.13
N GLU A 191 -18.84 -23.76 14.31
CA GLU A 191 -19.43 -22.50 14.81
C GLU A 191 -20.68 -22.70 15.66
N ILE A 192 -21.34 -23.87 15.61
CA ILE A 192 -22.56 -24.16 16.37
C ILE A 192 -22.21 -24.69 17.76
N THR A 193 -21.28 -25.63 17.84
CA THR A 193 -20.92 -26.30 19.10
C THR A 193 -19.70 -25.68 19.79
N GLY A 194 -18.90 -24.90 19.06
CA GLY A 194 -17.64 -24.34 19.53
C GLY A 194 -16.49 -25.35 19.64
N PHE A 195 -16.65 -26.57 19.11
CA PHE A 195 -15.60 -27.59 19.18
C PHE A 195 -14.48 -27.28 18.19
N GLU A 196 -13.26 -27.12 18.69
CA GLU A 196 -12.06 -26.95 17.87
C GLU A 196 -11.68 -28.26 17.16
N GLY A 197 -11.23 -28.15 15.92
CA GLY A 197 -10.88 -29.31 15.09
C GLY A 197 -10.57 -28.92 13.64
N THR A 198 -10.19 -29.89 12.81
CA THR A 198 -9.89 -29.64 11.39
C THR A 198 -11.11 -29.95 10.53
N TYR A 199 -11.87 -28.93 10.16
CA TYR A 199 -13.09 -29.04 9.35
C TYR A 199 -12.88 -28.73 7.86
N GLY A 200 -11.64 -28.39 7.50
CA GLY A 200 -11.24 -28.11 6.12
C GLY A 200 -10.77 -29.34 5.36
N VAL A 201 -10.99 -29.34 4.05
CA VAL A 201 -10.55 -30.37 3.12
C VAL A 201 -9.48 -29.80 2.19
N LEU A 202 -8.40 -30.54 2.01
CA LEU A 202 -7.30 -30.21 1.11
C LEU A 202 -7.66 -30.64 -0.31
N ALA A 203 -7.83 -29.65 -1.20
CA ALA A 203 -8.30 -29.86 -2.57
C ALA A 203 -7.21 -29.48 -3.58
N HIS A 204 -6.88 -30.41 -4.47
CA HIS A 204 -5.89 -30.18 -5.53
C HIS A 204 -6.43 -29.26 -6.64
N ASN A 205 -5.62 -28.26 -7.07
CA ASN A 205 -5.86 -27.52 -8.31
C ASN A 205 -5.70 -28.48 -9.50
N VAL A 206 -4.49 -28.98 -9.71
CA VAL A 206 -4.18 -30.11 -10.62
C VAL A 206 -4.31 -31.39 -9.84
N ALA A 207 -5.23 -32.27 -10.25
CA ALA A 207 -5.56 -33.46 -9.49
C ALA A 207 -4.35 -34.38 -9.33
N ALA A 208 -4.25 -35.07 -8.19
CA ALA A 208 -3.18 -36.03 -7.93
C ALA A 208 -3.24 -37.32 -8.79
N SER A 209 -4.27 -37.47 -9.64
CA SER A 209 -4.41 -38.61 -10.56
C SER A 209 -4.80 -38.10 -11.94
N GLU A 210 -4.19 -38.67 -12.98
CA GLU A 210 -4.47 -38.32 -14.38
C GLU A 210 -5.88 -38.70 -14.84
N ASN A 211 -6.56 -39.59 -14.13
CA ASN A 211 -7.93 -40.04 -14.43
C ASN A 211 -9.00 -39.30 -13.60
N SER A 212 -8.63 -38.26 -12.85
CA SER A 212 -9.56 -37.44 -12.06
C SER A 212 -10.06 -36.24 -12.87
N THR A 213 -11.07 -35.53 -12.36
CA THR A 213 -11.74 -34.37 -13.00
C THR A 213 -10.77 -33.30 -13.54
N ARG A 214 -9.60 -33.16 -12.90
CA ARG A 214 -8.54 -32.22 -13.27
C ARG A 214 -7.19 -32.91 -13.44
N GLY A 215 -7.20 -34.18 -13.86
CA GLY A 215 -6.00 -34.94 -14.13
C GLY A 215 -5.27 -34.41 -15.36
N ILE A 216 -3.96 -34.27 -15.27
CA ILE A 216 -3.12 -33.80 -16.37
C ILE A 216 -1.96 -34.80 -16.53
N PRO A 217 -1.79 -35.39 -17.74
CA PRO A 217 -0.66 -36.27 -18.02
C PRO A 217 0.67 -35.66 -17.60
N PHE A 218 1.53 -36.44 -16.95
CA PHE A 218 2.81 -35.99 -16.35
C PHE A 218 2.63 -35.10 -15.11
N PHE A 219 1.87 -34.00 -15.18
CA PHE A 219 1.77 -33.01 -14.10
C PHE A 219 1.05 -33.50 -12.85
N SER A 220 0.02 -34.34 -12.98
CA SER A 220 -0.74 -34.87 -11.83
C SER A 220 0.15 -35.53 -10.78
N TYR A 221 1.19 -36.24 -11.22
CA TYR A 221 2.15 -36.88 -10.33
C TYR A 221 3.19 -35.89 -9.79
N GLN A 222 3.66 -34.96 -10.63
CA GLN A 222 4.68 -33.98 -10.26
C GLN A 222 4.17 -32.97 -9.23
N LEU A 223 2.89 -32.59 -9.29
CA LEU A 223 2.29 -31.56 -8.45
C LEU A 223 1.48 -32.11 -7.27
N SER A 224 1.40 -33.44 -7.13
CA SER A 224 0.53 -34.09 -6.13
C SER A 224 0.84 -33.73 -4.67
N ASP A 225 2.12 -33.53 -4.36
CA ASP A 225 2.67 -33.19 -3.05
C ASP A 225 3.16 -31.73 -2.96
N ASP A 226 2.85 -30.89 -3.97
CA ASP A 226 3.20 -29.46 -3.95
C ASP A 226 2.16 -28.66 -3.13
N PRO A 227 2.54 -27.98 -2.03
CA PRO A 227 1.64 -27.15 -1.23
C PRO A 227 0.94 -26.03 -2.03
N THR A 228 1.60 -25.52 -3.07
CA THR A 228 1.05 -24.44 -3.92
C THR A 228 -0.06 -24.95 -4.84
N ASN A 229 -0.13 -26.27 -5.05
CA ASN A 229 -1.17 -26.94 -5.83
C ASN A 229 -2.45 -27.26 -5.00
N ILE A 230 -2.54 -26.80 -3.74
CA ILE A 230 -3.65 -27.19 -2.84
C ILE A 230 -4.42 -25.98 -2.33
N LEU A 231 -5.75 -26.05 -2.32
CA LEU A 231 -6.62 -25.14 -1.56
C LEU A 231 -7.09 -25.82 -0.27
N LEU A 232 -7.28 -25.03 0.78
CA LEU A 232 -8.11 -25.43 1.92
C LEU A 232 -9.55 -24.98 1.67
N LEU A 233 -10.50 -25.92 1.62
CA LEU A 233 -11.91 -25.64 1.35
C LEU A 233 -12.81 -26.22 2.43
N CYS A 234 -13.97 -25.58 2.67
CA CYS A 234 -15.04 -26.23 3.43
C CYS A 234 -15.66 -27.37 2.62
N GLU A 235 -16.33 -28.31 3.27
CA GLU A 235 -16.94 -29.47 2.62
C GLU A 235 -17.90 -29.09 1.48
N LYS A 236 -18.73 -28.07 1.68
CA LYS A 236 -19.64 -27.52 0.65
C LYS A 236 -18.90 -27.15 -0.64
N HIS A 237 -17.82 -26.37 -0.53
CA HIS A 237 -17.09 -25.88 -1.69
C HIS A 237 -16.16 -26.94 -2.29
N HIS A 238 -15.59 -27.82 -1.46
CA HIS A 238 -14.87 -28.98 -1.94
C HIS A 238 -15.79 -29.87 -2.81
N ARG A 239 -16.99 -30.21 -2.31
CA ARG A 239 -17.99 -30.98 -3.08
C ARG A 239 -18.41 -30.25 -4.36
N LEU A 240 -18.58 -28.93 -4.32
CA LEU A 240 -18.93 -28.13 -5.50
C LEU A 240 -17.91 -28.31 -6.62
N ILE A 241 -16.61 -28.11 -6.32
CA ILE A 241 -15.56 -28.13 -7.33
C ILE A 241 -15.18 -29.55 -7.80
N ASP A 242 -15.44 -30.57 -6.98
CA ASP A 242 -15.02 -31.95 -7.30
C ASP A 242 -16.15 -32.80 -7.89
N LYS A 243 -17.40 -32.59 -7.45
CA LYS A 243 -18.53 -33.48 -7.75
C LYS A 243 -19.68 -32.83 -8.48
N VAL A 244 -19.92 -31.53 -8.30
CA VAL A 244 -21.12 -30.87 -8.83
C VAL A 244 -20.82 -30.10 -10.11
N ALA A 245 -19.77 -29.27 -10.09
CA ALA A 245 -19.45 -28.33 -11.16
C ALA A 245 -17.99 -28.47 -11.63
N GLY A 246 -17.44 -29.69 -11.64
CA GLY A 246 -16.03 -29.94 -11.92
C GLY A 246 -15.51 -29.32 -13.23
N ALA A 247 -16.34 -29.30 -14.28
CA ALA A 247 -16.02 -28.69 -15.56
C ALA A 247 -15.88 -27.16 -15.51
N GLU A 248 -16.51 -26.48 -14.54
CA GLU A 248 -16.43 -25.03 -14.40
C GLU A 248 -15.20 -24.56 -13.61
N TYR A 249 -14.61 -25.45 -12.81
CA TYR A 249 -13.49 -25.14 -11.92
C TYR A 249 -12.23 -25.82 -12.42
N THR A 250 -11.63 -25.27 -13.48
CA THR A 250 -10.34 -25.71 -14.03
C THR A 250 -9.19 -25.50 -13.02
N ALA A 251 -8.07 -26.20 -13.21
CA ALA A 251 -6.86 -26.00 -12.40
C ALA A 251 -6.39 -24.55 -12.42
N SER A 252 -6.40 -23.87 -13.57
CA SER A 252 -6.02 -22.46 -13.69
C SER A 252 -6.91 -21.54 -12.84
N ARG A 253 -8.24 -21.74 -12.89
CA ARG A 253 -9.20 -20.96 -12.09
C ARG A 253 -8.99 -21.18 -10.59
N LEU A 254 -8.77 -22.42 -10.18
CA LEU A 254 -8.52 -22.78 -8.78
C LEU A 254 -7.20 -22.20 -8.25
N SER A 255 -6.14 -22.25 -9.05
CA SER A 255 -4.86 -21.61 -8.69
C SER A 255 -4.98 -20.09 -8.59
N GLN A 256 -5.70 -19.45 -9.51
CA GLN A 256 -5.95 -18.01 -9.43
C GLN A 256 -6.76 -17.65 -8.18
N MET A 257 -7.76 -18.47 -7.84
CA MET A 257 -8.53 -18.32 -6.60
C MET A 257 -7.63 -18.41 -5.37
N ARG A 258 -6.73 -19.38 -5.31
CA ARG A 258 -5.73 -19.50 -4.24
C ARG A 258 -4.85 -18.26 -4.15
N SER A 259 -4.26 -17.83 -5.28
CA SER A 259 -3.35 -16.67 -5.32
C SER A 259 -4.05 -15.39 -4.86
N ASN A 260 -5.27 -15.14 -5.32
CA ASN A 260 -6.06 -13.98 -4.90
C ASN A 260 -6.41 -14.04 -3.41
N PHE A 261 -6.77 -15.22 -2.89
CA PHE A 261 -7.05 -15.38 -1.47
C PHE A 261 -5.81 -15.09 -0.62
N THR A 262 -4.67 -15.68 -0.96
CA THR A 262 -3.43 -15.47 -0.20
C THR A 262 -3.00 -14.00 -0.24
N ALA A 263 -3.06 -13.35 -1.39
CA ALA A 263 -2.73 -11.92 -1.51
C ALA A 263 -3.66 -11.05 -0.65
N GLN A 264 -4.97 -11.29 -0.69
CA GLN A 264 -5.93 -10.55 0.15
C GLN A 264 -5.70 -10.77 1.65
N CYS A 265 -5.32 -11.99 2.06
CA CYS A 265 -5.00 -12.25 3.46
C CYS A 265 -3.76 -11.49 3.90
N GLU A 266 -2.68 -11.52 3.12
CA GLU A 266 -1.47 -10.75 3.43
C GLU A 266 -1.77 -9.24 3.48
N ASP A 267 -2.48 -8.69 2.49
CA ASP A 267 -2.86 -7.26 2.48
C ASP A 267 -3.65 -6.85 3.74
N LEU A 268 -4.59 -7.70 4.20
CA LEU A 268 -5.38 -7.44 5.39
C LEU A 268 -4.57 -7.63 6.67
N LEU A 269 -3.68 -8.62 6.74
CA LEU A 269 -2.83 -8.85 7.91
C LEU A 269 -1.74 -7.80 8.04
N ASP A 270 -1.21 -7.30 6.93
CA ASP A 270 -0.28 -6.16 6.90
C ASP A 270 -0.92 -4.90 7.52
N SER A 271 -2.25 -4.75 7.44
CA SER A 271 -2.98 -3.65 8.09
C SER A 271 -2.95 -3.69 9.63
N LEU A 272 -2.54 -4.80 10.24
CA LEU A 272 -2.29 -4.88 11.68
C LEU A 272 -1.04 -4.08 12.10
N SER A 273 -0.13 -3.82 11.15
CA SER A 273 1.03 -2.99 11.37
C SER A 273 0.63 -1.52 11.51
N PHE A 274 1.25 -0.81 12.46
CA PHE A 274 1.07 0.63 12.57
C PHE A 274 1.53 1.35 11.30
N THR A 275 0.79 2.40 10.92
CA THR A 275 1.04 3.11 9.66
C THR A 275 2.34 3.93 9.75
N PRO A 276 3.26 3.82 8.78
CA PRO A 276 4.42 4.69 8.74
C PRO A 276 4.03 6.16 8.54
N MET A 277 4.60 7.07 9.33
CA MET A 277 4.38 8.50 9.24
C MET A 277 5.72 9.26 9.21
N PRO A 278 5.96 10.10 8.17
CA PRO A 278 7.07 11.04 8.15
C PRO A 278 6.94 12.08 9.27
N VAL A 279 8.09 12.54 9.77
CA VAL A 279 8.17 13.50 10.88
C VAL A 279 8.96 14.72 10.44
N TYR A 280 8.36 15.90 10.57
CA TYR A 280 8.97 17.18 10.25
C TYR A 280 8.94 18.13 11.43
N LEU A 281 10.04 18.86 11.62
CA LEU A 281 10.24 19.78 12.74
C LEU A 281 10.31 21.24 12.27
N PHE A 282 9.59 22.14 12.94
CA PHE A 282 9.61 23.59 12.74
C PHE A 282 9.84 24.31 14.07
N PHE A 283 11.05 24.85 14.29
CA PHE A 283 11.37 25.53 15.54
C PHE A 283 11.70 27.01 15.33
N TRP A 284 10.90 27.88 15.93
CA TRP A 284 11.18 29.32 16.04
C TRP A 284 11.43 29.69 17.50
N PRO A 285 12.31 30.67 17.77
CA PRO A 285 12.64 31.05 19.14
C PRO A 285 11.44 31.71 19.84
N VAL A 286 11.22 31.34 21.11
CA VAL A 286 10.28 31.99 22.02
C VAL A 286 11.07 32.51 23.20
N ASN A 287 11.06 33.83 23.44
CA ASN A 287 11.89 34.48 24.45
C ASN A 287 13.36 34.04 24.39
N ARG A 288 13.92 33.96 23.17
CA ARG A 288 15.30 33.52 22.87
C ARG A 288 15.61 32.05 23.21
N ASN A 289 14.59 31.23 23.46
CA ASN A 289 14.75 29.80 23.73
C ASN A 289 14.11 28.96 22.61
N ILE A 290 14.66 27.77 22.40
CA ILE A 290 14.14 26.73 21.50
C ILE A 290 13.98 25.43 22.30
N PRO A 291 13.03 24.56 21.94
CA PRO A 291 12.86 23.30 22.64
C PRO A 291 14.01 22.36 22.28
N GLN A 292 14.24 21.36 23.11
CA GLN A 292 15.06 20.23 22.67
C GLN A 292 14.34 19.51 21.53
N SER A 293 15.11 19.11 20.51
CA SER A 293 14.59 18.31 19.40
C SER A 293 14.03 16.99 19.95
N PRO A 294 12.84 16.53 19.51
CA PRO A 294 12.21 15.34 20.06
C PRO A 294 13.11 14.11 19.89
N SER A 295 13.24 13.32 20.95
CA SER A 295 13.90 12.02 20.92
C SER A 295 13.05 11.00 20.15
N ARG A 296 13.62 9.84 19.80
CA ARG A 296 12.83 8.74 19.21
C ARG A 296 11.68 8.30 20.12
N ARG A 297 11.86 8.39 21.45
CA ARG A 297 10.83 8.07 22.44
C ARG A 297 9.70 9.09 22.43
N ASP A 298 10.03 10.37 22.33
CA ASP A 298 9.04 11.45 22.21
C ASP A 298 8.21 11.30 20.93
N ILE A 299 8.89 11.03 19.80
CA ILE A 299 8.21 10.75 18.53
C ILE A 299 7.25 9.57 18.68
N ALA A 300 7.74 8.42 19.16
CA ALA A 300 6.91 7.23 19.33
C ALA A 300 5.70 7.50 20.26
N SER A 301 5.89 8.26 21.34
CA SER A 301 4.82 8.61 22.27
C SER A 301 3.74 9.48 21.61
N CYS A 302 4.14 10.41 20.76
CA CYS A 302 3.22 11.23 19.96
C CYS A 302 2.49 10.43 18.86
N LEU A 303 3.14 9.44 18.25
CA LEU A 303 2.56 8.66 17.14
C LEU A 303 1.66 7.51 17.62
N LEU A 304 1.84 7.04 18.86
CA LEU A 304 1.11 5.91 19.41
C LEU A 304 -0.43 6.10 19.40
N PRO A 305 -1.00 7.24 19.83
CA PRO A 305 -2.45 7.47 19.74
C PRO A 305 -2.98 7.45 18.30
N LEU A 306 -2.12 7.70 17.32
CA LEU A 306 -2.45 7.67 15.89
C LEU A 306 -2.28 6.29 15.26
N LYS A 307 -1.94 5.26 16.05
CA LYS A 307 -1.56 3.91 15.59
C LYS A 307 -0.54 3.97 14.47
N SER A 308 0.44 4.87 14.63
CA SER A 308 1.43 5.17 13.60
C SER A 308 2.84 4.93 14.15
N ILE A 309 3.76 4.60 13.25
CA ILE A 309 5.19 4.45 13.55
C ILE A 309 5.99 5.42 12.70
N LEU A 310 7.20 5.71 13.15
CA LEU A 310 8.12 6.56 12.42
C LEU A 310 8.55 5.87 11.11
N HIS A 311 8.31 6.51 9.95
CA HIS A 311 8.58 5.91 8.63
C HIS A 311 10.09 5.75 8.33
N LYS A 312 10.94 6.70 8.74
CA LYS A 312 12.40 6.76 8.54
C LYS A 312 13.08 7.53 9.68
N ASP A 313 14.19 8.24 9.50
CA ASP A 313 14.59 9.24 10.50
C ASP A 313 13.74 10.51 10.42
N LYS A 314 13.83 11.38 11.43
CA LYS A 314 13.16 12.68 11.43
C LYS A 314 13.84 13.63 10.45
N THR A 315 13.05 14.41 9.71
CA THR A 315 13.58 15.48 8.84
C THR A 315 13.41 16.82 9.54
N LEU A 316 14.54 17.45 9.87
CA LEU A 316 14.54 18.82 10.39
C LEU A 316 14.42 19.78 9.20
N ILE A 317 13.27 20.46 9.06
CA ILE A 317 13.07 21.45 7.99
C ILE A 317 13.58 22.82 8.42
N HIS A 318 13.41 23.18 9.69
CA HIS A 318 13.90 24.43 10.22
C HIS A 318 14.67 24.25 11.53
N GLU A 319 15.96 24.54 11.49
CA GLU A 319 16.77 24.83 12.66
C GLU A 319 17.01 26.34 12.75
N PRO A 320 16.58 27.00 13.83
CA PRO A 320 16.74 28.44 13.96
C PRO A 320 18.22 28.83 14.05
N LEU A 321 18.61 29.84 13.27
CA LEU A 321 19.97 30.35 13.21
C LEU A 321 20.32 31.12 14.50
N PRO A 322 21.61 31.21 14.89
CA PRO A 322 22.04 32.03 16.03
C PRO A 322 21.65 33.50 15.96
N ALA A 323 21.39 34.03 14.75
CA ALA A 323 20.86 35.38 14.56
C ALA A 323 19.42 35.51 15.09
N HIS A 324 18.58 34.50 14.88
CA HIS A 324 17.19 34.49 15.35
C HIS A 324 17.11 34.52 16.88
N LEU A 325 17.98 33.78 17.56
CA LEU A 325 18.04 33.72 19.02
C LEU A 325 18.43 35.05 19.67
N ARG A 326 19.16 35.91 18.94
CA ARG A 326 19.64 37.21 19.42
C ARG A 326 18.73 38.37 19.03
N ALA A 327 17.90 38.19 18.00
CA ALA A 327 16.99 39.21 17.49
C ALA A 327 15.96 39.63 18.56
N SER A 328 15.55 40.90 18.50
CA SER A 328 14.29 41.30 19.15
C SER A 328 13.10 40.67 18.41
N ALA A 329 11.92 40.60 19.04
CA ALA A 329 10.73 40.08 18.38
C ALA A 329 10.44 40.85 17.06
N ASP A 330 10.53 42.17 17.08
CA ASP A 330 10.30 43.02 15.91
C ASP A 330 11.31 42.74 14.80
N GLU A 331 12.59 42.57 15.16
CA GLU A 331 13.64 42.23 14.21
C GLU A 331 13.42 40.83 13.62
N PHE A 332 13.01 39.86 14.44
CA PHE A 332 12.73 38.50 14.01
C PHE A 332 11.67 38.45 12.91
N TYR A 333 10.51 39.06 13.15
CA TYR A 333 9.43 39.07 12.18
C TYR A 333 9.84 39.83 10.91
N LYS A 334 10.43 41.03 11.04
CA LYS A 334 10.74 41.89 9.89
C LYS A 334 11.88 41.39 9.01
N LYS A 335 12.88 40.73 9.58
CA LYS A 335 14.10 40.35 8.83
C LYS A 335 14.23 38.87 8.51
N TYR A 336 13.70 37.98 9.35
CA TYR A 336 14.04 36.55 9.27
C TYR A 336 12.83 35.68 8.96
N PHE A 337 11.64 36.01 9.48
CA PHE A 337 10.51 35.08 9.42
C PHE A 337 10.03 34.79 7.98
N LEU A 338 9.67 35.81 7.19
CA LEU A 338 8.87 35.59 5.98
C LEU A 338 9.59 34.82 4.87
N GLU A 339 10.83 35.19 4.56
CA GLU A 339 11.61 34.56 3.48
C GLU A 339 11.91 33.10 3.80
N GLU A 340 12.36 32.81 5.02
CA GLU A 340 12.66 31.46 5.46
C GLU A 340 11.39 30.58 5.54
N PHE A 341 10.29 31.16 6.03
CA PHE A 341 9.02 30.46 6.20
C PHE A 341 8.42 29.97 4.87
N GLU A 342 8.40 30.80 3.83
CA GLU A 342 7.87 30.40 2.52
C GLU A 342 8.72 29.27 1.91
N VAL A 343 10.06 29.38 1.95
CA VAL A 343 10.96 28.35 1.42
C VAL A 343 10.74 26.99 2.12
N GLN A 344 10.64 27.01 3.45
CA GLN A 344 10.48 25.80 4.27
C GLN A 344 9.12 25.12 4.06
N THR A 345 8.05 25.91 4.02
CA THR A 345 6.70 25.37 3.82
C THR A 345 6.53 24.82 2.41
N GLU A 346 7.07 25.49 1.39
CA GLU A 346 7.08 24.95 0.04
C GLU A 346 7.90 23.66 -0.09
N GLN A 347 9.05 23.56 0.60
CA GLN A 347 9.84 22.34 0.64
C GLN A 347 9.02 21.17 1.19
N LEU A 348 8.37 21.35 2.34
CA LEU A 348 7.48 20.34 2.93
C LEU A 348 6.38 19.89 1.98
N LEU A 349 5.69 20.86 1.36
CA LEU A 349 4.58 20.57 0.44
C LEU A 349 5.06 19.83 -0.81
N ARG A 350 6.25 20.15 -1.33
CA ARG A 350 6.86 19.43 -2.47
C ARG A 350 7.24 18.00 -2.09
N GLU A 351 7.93 17.80 -0.97
CA GLU A 351 8.39 16.48 -0.51
C GLU A 351 7.22 15.54 -0.21
N THR A 352 6.09 16.09 0.21
CA THR A 352 4.91 15.31 0.58
C THR A 352 3.87 15.21 -0.54
N LYS A 353 4.06 15.85 -1.70
CA LYS A 353 3.01 15.98 -2.74
C LYS A 353 2.44 14.64 -3.23
N PHE A 354 3.31 13.65 -3.44
CA PHE A 354 2.96 12.33 -3.99
C PHE A 354 2.98 11.22 -2.93
N ASP A 355 3.11 11.57 -1.65
CA ASP A 355 3.03 10.62 -0.55
C ASP A 355 1.61 10.63 0.05
N ASP A 356 0.91 9.50 0.02
CA ASP A 356 -0.42 9.34 0.62
C ASP A 356 -0.38 9.22 2.16
N LYS A 357 0.81 9.17 2.76
CA LYS A 357 0.97 9.14 4.21
C LYS A 357 0.54 10.47 4.85
N ARG A 358 -0.09 10.35 6.03
CA ARG A 358 -0.18 11.45 6.98
C ARG A 358 1.21 11.85 7.45
N VAL A 359 1.37 13.08 7.93
CA VAL A 359 2.66 13.69 8.26
C VAL A 359 2.60 14.29 9.66
N ALA A 360 3.58 13.96 10.51
CA ALA A 360 3.69 14.53 11.85
C ALA A 360 4.43 15.87 11.83
N ILE A 361 3.84 16.92 12.39
CA ILE A 361 4.42 18.26 12.46
C ILE A 361 4.74 18.61 13.90
N PHE A 362 6.02 18.63 14.26
CA PHE A 362 6.49 19.12 15.55
C PHE A 362 6.84 20.60 15.41
N GLY A 363 5.84 21.45 15.54
CA GLY A 363 6.00 22.90 15.50
C GLY A 363 6.17 23.49 16.90
N PHE A 364 7.16 24.34 17.09
CA PHE A 364 7.34 25.15 18.28
C PHE A 364 7.74 26.57 17.87
N GLY A 365 7.11 27.58 18.47
CA GLY A 365 7.41 28.97 18.15
C GLY A 365 6.38 29.94 18.68
N PRO A 366 6.51 31.23 18.34
CA PRO A 366 5.48 32.23 18.60
C PRO A 366 4.14 31.79 17.99
N MET A 367 3.04 32.08 18.71
CA MET A 367 1.69 31.68 18.28
C MET A 367 1.31 32.19 16.88
N PRO A 368 1.69 33.43 16.47
CA PRO A 368 1.46 33.86 15.09
C PRO A 368 2.14 32.98 14.05
N CYS A 369 3.42 32.61 14.26
CA CYS A 369 4.16 31.73 13.34
C CYS A 369 3.50 30.36 13.19
N LEU A 370 2.97 29.81 14.28
CA LEU A 370 2.31 28.50 14.29
C LEU A 370 0.94 28.52 13.60
N ILE A 371 0.15 29.58 13.79
CA ILE A 371 -1.11 29.79 13.06
C ILE A 371 -0.82 29.99 11.57
N ALA A 372 0.19 30.79 11.23
CA ALA A 372 0.65 30.97 9.85
C ALA A 372 1.08 29.65 9.20
N LEU A 373 1.87 28.82 9.91
CA LEU A 373 2.23 27.46 9.48
C LEU A 373 0.98 26.64 9.17
N GLY A 374 0.03 26.58 10.11
CA GLY A 374 -1.22 25.87 9.91
C GLY A 374 -1.95 26.27 8.63
N SER A 375 -2.05 27.58 8.36
CA SER A 375 -2.73 28.09 7.17
C SER A 375 -2.09 27.68 5.84
N LYS A 376 -0.78 27.41 5.82
CA LYS A 376 -0.07 26.88 4.64
C LYS A 376 -0.26 25.37 4.46
N LEU A 377 -0.40 24.64 5.56
CA LEU A 377 -0.60 23.18 5.54
C LEU A 377 -2.03 22.79 5.13
N GLY A 378 -3.01 23.64 5.45
CA GLY A 378 -4.42 23.47 5.10
C GLY A 378 -5.18 22.41 5.91
N ASN A 379 -6.46 22.27 5.61
CA ASN A 379 -7.47 21.52 6.36
C ASN A 379 -7.67 20.05 5.92
N LYS A 380 -6.92 19.54 4.93
CA LYS A 380 -7.12 18.19 4.36
C LYS A 380 -6.80 17.01 5.28
N GLY A 381 -6.46 17.26 6.55
CA GLY A 381 -6.13 16.23 7.54
C GLY A 381 -4.81 15.47 7.29
N LYS A 382 -4.01 15.90 6.32
CA LYS A 382 -2.71 15.28 5.99
C LYS A 382 -1.65 15.55 7.06
N PHE A 383 -1.56 16.80 7.50
CA PHE A 383 -0.55 17.24 8.47
C PHE A 383 -1.14 17.25 9.87
N ILE A 384 -0.53 16.52 10.79
CA ILE A 384 -0.97 16.37 12.17
C ILE A 384 0.04 17.07 13.10
N PRO A 385 -0.33 18.20 13.72
CA PRO A 385 0.46 18.86 14.75
C PRO A 385 0.71 17.97 15.96
N MET A 386 1.92 18.01 16.52
CA MET A 386 2.31 17.27 17.71
C MET A 386 2.40 18.21 18.92
N LEU A 387 1.90 17.78 20.07
CA LEU A 387 1.87 18.60 21.28
C LEU A 387 3.22 18.58 22.01
N MET A 388 3.75 19.77 22.27
CA MET A 388 4.80 19.96 23.27
C MET A 388 4.12 20.16 24.62
N TYR A 389 4.06 19.09 25.42
CA TYR A 389 3.39 19.08 26.72
C TYR A 389 4.28 19.75 27.77
N ARG A 390 3.94 20.98 28.16
CA ARG A 390 4.78 21.83 29.02
C ARG A 390 4.95 21.27 30.43
N ASP A 391 3.91 20.69 31.02
CA ASP A 391 3.97 20.18 32.39
C ASP A 391 4.91 18.97 32.51
N GLY A 392 5.03 18.18 31.44
CA GLY A 392 5.97 17.06 31.33
C GLY A 392 7.32 17.41 30.69
N SER A 393 7.47 18.63 30.17
CA SER A 393 8.63 19.08 29.39
C SER A 393 9.02 18.11 28.26
N CYS A 394 8.05 17.48 27.61
CA CYS A 394 8.25 16.48 26.56
C CYS A 394 7.20 16.57 25.45
N TRP A 395 7.44 15.90 24.33
CA TRP A 395 6.43 15.78 23.28
C TRP A 395 5.61 14.53 23.51
N MET A 396 4.32 14.73 23.82
CA MET A 396 3.37 13.63 24.01
C MET A 396 1.94 14.15 24.00
N TRP A 397 1.00 13.23 23.83
CA TRP A 397 -0.41 13.45 24.12
C TRP A 397 -0.71 12.94 25.54
N PRO A 398 -1.28 13.78 26.43
CA PRO A 398 -1.61 13.34 27.78
C PRO A 398 -2.72 12.28 27.81
N ASP A 399 -3.63 12.27 26.82
CA ASP A 399 -4.72 11.31 26.73
C ASP A 399 -4.53 10.38 25.52
N LEU A 400 -4.40 9.08 25.77
CA LEU A 400 -4.32 8.05 24.73
C LEU A 400 -5.65 7.84 24.00
N ILE A 401 -6.76 8.12 24.69
CA ILE A 401 -8.12 7.92 24.19
C ILE A 401 -8.78 9.27 24.03
N CYS A 402 -9.57 9.39 22.97
CA CYS A 402 -10.36 10.55 22.63
C CYS A 402 -11.47 10.78 23.66
N THR A 403 -11.35 11.83 24.48
CA THR A 403 -12.34 12.22 25.51
C THR A 403 -13.33 13.27 24.98
N THR A 404 -14.14 13.86 25.87
CA THR A 404 -15.15 14.88 25.56
C THR A 404 -14.56 16.19 25.03
N LYS A 405 -15.40 17.03 24.41
CA LYS A 405 -15.02 18.36 23.92
C LYS A 405 -14.56 19.26 25.09
N ALA A 406 -13.31 19.73 25.00
CA ALA A 406 -12.57 20.42 26.06
C ALA A 406 -12.73 21.95 26.07
N TYR A 407 -13.52 22.52 25.15
CA TYR A 407 -13.64 23.97 24.97
C TYR A 407 -15.04 24.35 24.48
N GLU A 408 -15.36 25.63 24.60
CA GLU A 408 -16.62 26.24 24.18
C GLU A 408 -16.35 27.41 23.23
N ILE A 409 -17.28 27.66 22.32
CA ILE A 409 -17.26 28.81 21.40
C ILE A 409 -18.46 29.66 21.74
N ASN A 410 -18.22 30.83 22.33
CA ASN A 410 -19.25 31.70 22.88
C ASN A 410 -19.35 33.02 22.12
N ASN A 411 -20.52 33.67 22.24
CA ASN A 411 -20.83 35.00 21.71
C ASN A 411 -20.96 35.09 20.17
N PHE A 412 -21.02 33.96 19.44
CA PHE A 412 -21.24 33.99 17.99
C PHE A 412 -22.63 34.54 17.61
N SER A 413 -23.66 34.25 18.42
CA SER A 413 -25.03 34.71 18.19
C SER A 413 -25.22 36.22 18.36
N GLU A 414 -24.28 36.90 19.04
CA GLU A 414 -24.35 38.33 19.33
C GLU A 414 -23.77 39.19 18.19
N ILE A 415 -23.31 38.56 17.10
CA ILE A 415 -22.69 39.23 15.97
C ILE A 415 -23.76 39.65 14.97
N GLU A 416 -24.02 40.95 14.92
CA GLU A 416 -24.91 41.64 13.99
C GLU A 416 -24.22 42.90 13.44
N ASP A 417 -24.47 43.22 12.17
CA ASP A 417 -24.10 44.48 11.51
C ASP A 417 -22.63 44.94 11.71
N CYS A 418 -21.66 44.06 11.49
CA CYS A 418 -20.24 44.42 11.49
C CYS A 418 -19.45 43.75 10.36
N THR A 419 -18.26 44.29 10.08
CA THR A 419 -17.33 43.74 9.07
C THR A 419 -16.07 43.16 9.69
N GLU A 420 -15.78 43.50 10.95
CA GLU A 420 -14.57 43.09 11.66
C GLU A 420 -14.94 42.53 13.04
N ILE A 421 -14.27 41.47 13.45
CA ILE A 421 -14.45 40.86 14.78
C ILE A 421 -13.11 40.54 15.45
N THR A 422 -13.14 40.32 16.76
CA THR A 422 -12.01 39.79 17.52
C THR A 422 -12.30 38.35 17.98
N ILE A 423 -11.40 37.42 17.70
CA ILE A 423 -11.41 36.07 18.26
C ILE A 423 -10.34 35.97 19.34
N ARG A 424 -10.77 35.66 20.56
CA ARG A 424 -9.88 35.36 21.69
C ARG A 424 -9.78 33.85 21.84
N LEU A 425 -8.57 33.31 21.72
CA LEU A 425 -8.30 31.88 21.89
C LEU A 425 -7.73 31.67 23.30
N ASN A 426 -8.57 31.26 24.25
CA ASN A 426 -8.24 31.15 25.68
C ASN A 426 -8.15 29.67 26.08
N LEU A 427 -7.16 28.95 25.53
CA LEU A 427 -7.01 27.52 25.77
C LEU A 427 -6.00 27.21 26.88
N THR A 428 -4.91 27.97 26.96
CA THR A 428 -3.91 27.81 28.02
C THR A 428 -4.21 28.65 29.26
N ALA A 429 -4.79 29.82 29.06
CA ALA A 429 -5.19 30.78 30.08
C ALA A 429 -6.17 31.80 29.48
N ASP A 430 -6.79 32.63 30.33
CA ASP A 430 -7.60 33.80 29.95
C ASP A 430 -6.96 35.10 30.49
N PRO A 431 -5.90 35.62 29.83
CA PRO A 431 -5.11 36.72 30.37
C PRO A 431 -5.76 38.09 30.17
N GLU A 432 -5.59 38.97 31.17
CA GLU A 432 -6.11 40.35 31.16
C GLU A 432 -5.57 41.17 29.99
N THR A 433 -4.32 40.94 29.60
CA THR A 433 -3.69 41.58 28.43
C THR A 433 -4.48 41.35 27.14
N SER A 434 -5.04 40.15 26.96
CA SER A 434 -5.89 39.84 25.79
C SER A 434 -7.26 40.51 25.90
N LYS A 435 -7.85 40.60 27.10
CA LYS A 435 -9.11 41.32 27.34
C LYS A 435 -8.97 42.81 27.02
N ASN A 436 -7.93 43.44 27.58
CA ASN A 436 -7.65 44.86 27.37
C ASN A 436 -7.43 45.17 25.89
N LYS A 437 -6.70 44.31 25.16
CA LYS A 437 -6.53 44.49 23.72
C LYS A 437 -7.86 44.34 22.95
N ALA A 438 -8.71 43.39 23.31
CA ALA A 438 -10.01 43.24 22.66
C ALA A 438 -10.90 44.49 22.86
N VAL A 439 -10.88 45.08 24.07
CA VAL A 439 -11.56 46.35 24.36
C VAL A 439 -10.97 47.50 23.54
N GLU A 440 -9.64 47.58 23.42
CA GLU A 440 -8.95 48.60 22.62
C GLU A 440 -9.31 48.52 21.13
N LEU A 441 -9.47 47.30 20.58
CA LEU A 441 -9.88 47.10 19.18
C LEU A 441 -11.34 47.50 18.93
N GLY A 442 -12.20 47.42 19.94
CA GLY A 442 -13.59 47.89 19.86
C GLY A 442 -14.50 47.08 18.93
N HIS A 443 -14.10 45.87 18.53
CA HIS A 443 -14.90 44.98 17.69
C HIS A 443 -15.66 43.93 18.52
N PRO A 444 -16.79 43.36 18.02
CA PRO A 444 -17.45 42.22 18.66
C PRO A 444 -16.48 41.06 18.91
N VAL A 445 -16.63 40.39 20.06
CA VAL A 445 -15.67 39.39 20.55
C VAL A 445 -16.28 38.00 20.58
N ILE A 446 -15.65 37.05 19.89
CA ILE A 446 -15.89 35.61 20.06
C ILE A 446 -14.83 35.05 20.99
N ASN A 447 -15.28 34.28 21.99
CA ASN A 447 -14.38 33.59 22.91
C ASN A 447 -14.37 32.09 22.59
N ILE A 448 -13.18 31.56 22.30
CA ILE A 448 -12.93 30.13 22.21
C ILE A 448 -12.14 29.76 23.48
N THR A 449 -12.83 29.23 24.47
CA THR A 449 -12.29 29.07 25.83
C THR A 449 -12.27 27.62 26.25
N ALA A 450 -11.13 27.15 26.76
CA ALA A 450 -11.07 25.81 27.37
C ALA A 450 -11.95 25.77 28.63
N LYS A 451 -12.66 24.66 28.81
CA LYS A 451 -13.42 24.42 30.04
C LYS A 451 -12.48 24.37 31.26
N PRO A 452 -12.93 24.76 32.47
CA PRO A 452 -12.06 24.90 33.63
C PRO A 452 -11.17 23.69 33.92
N GLU A 453 -11.69 22.48 33.78
CA GLU A 453 -10.98 21.21 34.02
C GLU A 453 -9.95 20.85 32.92
N TYR A 454 -10.02 21.51 31.76
CA TYR A 454 -9.10 21.30 30.63
C TYR A 454 -8.16 22.48 30.40
N MET A 455 -8.38 23.63 31.05
CA MET A 455 -7.58 24.85 30.86
C MET A 455 -6.10 24.57 31.12
N GLY A 456 -5.26 24.82 30.12
CA GLY A 456 -3.82 24.57 30.20
C GLY A 456 -3.18 24.20 28.87
N ASN A 457 -1.88 23.89 28.89
CA ASN A 457 -1.14 23.52 27.68
C ASN A 457 -1.68 22.24 27.02
N GLY A 458 -2.21 21.32 27.83
CA GLY A 458 -2.95 20.17 27.35
C GLY A 458 -4.46 20.40 27.28
N ALA A 459 -4.98 21.54 26.81
CA ALA A 459 -6.42 21.67 26.59
C ALA A 459 -6.91 20.76 25.44
N ILE A 460 -6.12 20.69 24.35
CA ILE A 460 -6.30 19.70 23.29
C ILE A 460 -5.37 18.52 23.60
N ARG A 461 -5.94 17.46 24.17
CA ARG A 461 -5.21 16.35 24.82
C ARG A 461 -4.89 15.16 23.92
N ASN A 462 -5.48 15.12 22.73
CA ASN A 462 -5.42 13.99 21.82
C ASN A 462 -5.52 14.50 20.37
N PRO A 463 -4.84 13.86 19.40
CA PRO A 463 -4.84 14.35 18.03
C PRO A 463 -6.21 14.26 17.34
N GLU A 464 -7.08 13.32 17.72
CA GLU A 464 -8.46 13.28 17.22
C GLU A 464 -9.27 14.49 17.70
N ARG A 465 -9.07 14.93 18.95
CA ARG A 465 -9.65 16.18 19.46
C ARG A 465 -9.08 17.41 18.74
N GLY A 466 -7.81 17.38 18.35
CA GLY A 466 -7.20 18.42 17.52
C GLY A 466 -7.87 18.52 16.14
N LEU A 467 -8.17 17.39 15.51
CA LEU A 467 -8.92 17.36 14.25
C LEU A 467 -10.34 17.91 14.42
N SER A 468 -11.06 17.49 15.47
CA SER A 468 -12.39 18.06 15.78
C SER A 468 -12.32 19.57 16.06
N PHE A 469 -11.27 20.02 16.75
CA PHE A 469 -11.03 21.45 16.96
C PHE A 469 -10.88 22.21 15.64
N MET A 470 -10.01 21.74 14.75
CA MET A 470 -9.85 22.32 13.42
C MET A 470 -11.18 22.36 12.63
N GLN A 471 -12.00 21.30 12.69
CA GLN A 471 -13.30 21.26 12.03
C GLN A 471 -14.29 22.30 12.59
N ASP A 472 -14.36 22.44 13.91
CA ASP A 472 -15.24 23.42 14.56
C ASP A 472 -14.80 24.87 14.23
N ILE A 473 -13.49 25.14 14.17
CA ILE A 473 -12.97 26.46 13.75
C ILE A 473 -13.23 26.72 12.27
N HIS A 474 -13.11 25.70 11.42
CA HIS A 474 -13.38 25.84 9.98
C HIS A 474 -14.85 26.20 9.74
N ALA A 475 -15.77 25.53 10.46
CA ALA A 475 -17.20 25.85 10.42
C ALA A 475 -17.50 27.26 10.94
N LEU A 476 -16.80 27.71 11.98
CA LEU A 476 -16.90 29.08 12.48
C LEU A 476 -16.48 30.09 11.41
N PHE A 477 -15.35 29.90 10.74
CA PHE A 477 -14.89 30.82 9.69
C PHE A 477 -15.83 30.89 8.49
N HIS A 478 -16.44 29.76 8.07
CA HIS A 478 -17.51 29.80 7.06
C HIS A 478 -18.70 30.62 7.54
N SER A 479 -19.18 30.36 8.76
CA SER A 479 -20.34 31.08 9.31
C SER A 479 -20.09 32.59 9.45
N LEU A 480 -18.85 32.99 9.71
CA LEU A 480 -18.44 34.40 9.71
C LEU A 480 -18.43 35.01 8.31
N THR A 481 -17.97 34.26 7.32
CA THR A 481 -18.00 34.67 5.92
C THR A 481 -19.43 34.90 5.46
N ASP A 482 -20.35 33.98 5.79
CA ASP A 482 -21.78 34.08 5.46
C ASP A 482 -22.46 35.30 6.11
N LYS A 483 -21.96 35.73 7.28
CA LYS A 483 -22.39 36.96 7.96
C LYS A 483 -21.75 38.24 7.39
N GLY A 484 -20.93 38.15 6.35
CA GLY A 484 -20.29 39.30 5.71
C GLY A 484 -19.06 39.85 6.45
N ILE A 485 -18.49 39.09 7.38
CA ILE A 485 -17.24 39.46 8.03
C ILE A 485 -16.10 39.42 7.00
N THR A 486 -15.30 40.49 6.94
CA THR A 486 -14.17 40.61 6.02
C THR A 486 -12.82 40.56 6.72
N LYS A 487 -12.77 40.79 8.05
CA LYS A 487 -11.53 40.71 8.84
C LYS A 487 -11.74 40.12 10.24
N ILE A 488 -10.78 39.33 10.68
CA ILE A 488 -10.72 38.70 12.01
C ILE A 488 -9.41 39.08 12.70
N HIS A 489 -9.51 39.62 13.91
CA HIS A 489 -8.39 39.88 14.80
C HIS A 489 -8.23 38.75 15.81
N VAL A 490 -7.13 38.00 15.75
CA VAL A 490 -6.90 36.82 16.60
C VAL A 490 -5.95 37.18 17.73
N LEU A 491 -6.40 37.00 18.96
CA LEU A 491 -5.62 37.17 20.19
C LEU A 491 -5.33 35.79 20.80
N PRO A 492 -4.23 35.10 20.40
CA PRO A 492 -3.99 33.73 20.79
C PRO A 492 -3.41 33.58 22.20
N CYS A 493 -3.93 32.60 22.96
CA CYS A 493 -3.35 32.07 24.20
C CYS A 493 -3.59 30.55 24.21
N ALA A 494 -2.77 29.81 23.48
CA ALA A 494 -2.96 28.38 23.25
C ALA A 494 -1.66 27.59 23.16
N SER A 495 -1.78 26.25 23.15
CA SER A 495 -0.66 25.35 22.94
C SER A 495 -0.17 25.40 21.49
N ASN A 496 1.03 24.87 21.27
CA ASN A 496 1.66 24.87 19.96
C ASN A 496 0.79 24.14 18.91
N ALA A 497 0.29 22.96 19.28
CA ALA A 497 -0.52 22.15 18.40
C ALA A 497 -1.88 22.82 18.10
N ALA A 498 -2.53 23.39 19.12
CA ALA A 498 -3.80 24.12 18.95
C ALA A 498 -3.66 25.32 18.01
N CYS A 499 -2.55 26.07 18.08
CA CYS A 499 -2.28 27.17 17.15
C CYS A 499 -2.16 26.68 15.70
N ILE A 500 -1.46 25.57 15.46
CA ILE A 500 -1.34 25.02 14.11
C ILE A 500 -2.70 24.53 13.62
N TRP A 501 -3.48 23.81 14.43
CA TRP A 501 -4.83 23.39 14.04
C TRP A 501 -5.77 24.56 13.76
N PHE A 502 -5.71 25.63 14.57
CA PHE A 502 -6.48 26.85 14.33
C PHE A 502 -6.12 27.45 12.97
N GLY A 503 -4.82 27.51 12.64
CA GLY A 503 -4.35 27.95 11.34
C GLY A 503 -4.78 27.04 10.19
N GLN A 504 -4.73 25.71 10.38
CA GLN A 504 -5.15 24.73 9.38
C GLN A 504 -6.62 24.84 9.01
N ALA A 505 -7.46 25.37 9.91
CA ALA A 505 -8.87 25.60 9.63
C ALA A 505 -9.11 26.71 8.58
N PHE A 506 -8.12 27.57 8.31
CA PHE A 506 -8.21 28.70 7.39
C PHE A 506 -8.14 28.27 5.92
N ASP A 507 -9.09 28.72 5.10
CA ASP A 507 -9.24 28.36 3.68
C ASP A 507 -9.51 29.59 2.80
N LEU A 508 -9.57 29.40 1.47
CA LEU A 508 -9.46 30.48 0.48
C LEU A 508 -10.58 31.53 0.53
N HIS A 509 -11.71 31.21 1.15
CA HIS A 509 -12.89 32.06 1.18
C HIS A 509 -13.13 32.72 2.54
N HIS A 510 -12.23 32.52 3.49
CA HIS A 510 -12.39 33.06 4.85
C HIS A 510 -11.95 34.52 4.95
N PRO A 511 -12.42 35.26 5.98
CA PRO A 511 -12.09 36.66 6.18
C PRO A 511 -10.58 36.85 6.42
N GLU A 512 -10.01 38.00 6.04
CA GLU A 512 -8.59 38.28 6.31
C GLU A 512 -8.28 38.13 7.81
N MET A 513 -7.16 37.50 8.16
CA MET A 513 -6.81 37.24 9.56
C MET A 513 -5.60 38.07 10.00
N VAL A 514 -5.76 38.88 11.03
CA VAL A 514 -4.65 39.59 11.70
C VAL A 514 -4.33 38.87 13.01
N ILE A 515 -3.09 38.43 13.17
CA ILE A 515 -2.67 37.63 14.33
C ILE A 515 -1.77 38.46 15.23
N TYR A 516 -2.12 38.51 16.51
CA TYR A 516 -1.43 39.31 17.52
C TYR A 516 -0.48 38.46 18.37
N ASP A 517 0.53 39.10 18.94
CA ASP A 517 1.48 38.49 19.88
C ASP A 517 1.71 39.39 21.10
N TYR A 518 2.17 38.80 22.20
CA TYR A 518 2.44 39.55 23.44
C TYR A 518 3.70 40.42 23.29
N LEU A 519 3.59 41.69 23.69
CA LEU A 519 4.71 42.61 23.77
C LEU A 519 4.46 43.64 24.88
N ASN A 520 5.39 43.75 25.83
CA ASN A 520 5.39 44.78 26.88
C ASN A 520 4.02 45.00 27.56
N ASN A 521 3.43 43.94 28.12
CA ASN A 521 2.11 43.93 28.78
C ASN A 521 0.89 44.28 27.90
N SER A 522 1.08 44.40 26.58
CA SER A 522 0.00 44.50 25.58
C SER A 522 0.12 43.35 24.58
N MET A 523 -0.72 43.38 23.56
CA MET A 523 -0.53 42.60 22.35
C MET A 523 -0.30 43.53 21.16
N VAL A 524 0.44 43.09 20.15
CA VAL A 524 0.68 43.86 18.92
C VAL A 524 0.42 42.97 17.70
N PRO A 525 -0.09 43.52 16.59
CA PRO A 525 -0.24 42.75 15.36
C PRO A 525 1.15 42.32 14.87
N ARG A 526 1.26 41.08 14.41
CA ARG A 526 2.52 40.52 13.88
C ARG A 526 2.41 40.04 12.45
N LEU A 527 1.35 39.29 12.17
CA LEU A 527 1.15 38.64 10.88
C LEU A 527 -0.24 38.91 10.37
N GLN A 528 -0.36 39.03 9.05
CA GLN A 528 -1.62 39.00 8.33
C GLN A 528 -1.65 37.78 7.42
N ILE A 529 -2.79 37.09 7.39
CA ILE A 529 -3.10 36.07 6.40
C ILE A 529 -4.19 36.63 5.49
N ARG A 530 -3.90 36.69 4.19
CA ARG A 530 -4.85 37.10 3.15
C ARG A 530 -5.00 36.00 2.11
N ASN A 531 -6.09 36.04 1.36
CA ASN A 531 -6.28 35.18 0.20
C ASN A 531 -6.11 35.97 -1.10
N ASN A 532 -5.39 35.40 -2.07
CA ASN A 532 -5.20 36.01 -3.39
C ASN A 532 -6.00 35.31 -4.52
N GLY A 533 -6.96 34.46 -4.16
CA GLY A 533 -7.75 33.61 -5.06
C GLY A 533 -7.14 32.24 -5.35
N SER A 534 -5.86 32.01 -5.01
CA SER A 534 -5.16 30.75 -5.31
C SER A 534 -4.44 30.12 -4.11
N LYS A 535 -3.96 30.96 -3.18
CA LYS A 535 -3.24 30.54 -1.99
C LYS A 535 -3.39 31.55 -0.85
N ASN A 536 -3.06 31.10 0.35
CA ASN A 536 -2.90 31.96 1.51
C ASN A 536 -1.54 32.68 1.40
N GLU A 537 -1.58 34.01 1.47
CA GLU A 537 -0.43 34.90 1.51
C GLU A 537 -0.23 35.41 2.93
N ILE A 538 1.01 35.36 3.41
CA ILE A 538 1.38 35.83 4.74
C ILE A 538 2.19 37.11 4.60
N ALA A 539 1.84 38.13 5.38
CA ALA A 539 2.57 39.38 5.46
C ALA A 539 2.92 39.70 6.92
N VAL A 540 4.06 40.34 7.14
CA VAL A 540 4.44 40.91 8.43
C VAL A 540 3.87 42.32 8.52
N ILE A 541 3.24 42.66 9.65
CA ILE A 541 2.64 43.99 9.91
C ILE A 541 3.53 44.81 10.85
#